data_AF-A0A438MJA9-F1
#
_entry.id   AF-A0A438MJA9-F1
#
_cell.length_a   1.000
_cell.length_b   1.000
_cell.length_c   1.000
_cell.angle_alpha   90.00
_cell.angle_beta   90.00
_cell.angle_gamma   90.00
#
_symmetry.space_group_name_H-M   'P 1'
#
loop_
_entity.id
_entity.type
_entity.pdbx_description
1 polymer ?
#
loop_
_entity_poly.entity_id
_entity_poly.type
_entity_poly.pdbx_seq_one_letter_code
_entity_poly.pdbx_strand_id
1 'polypeptide(L)'
;MGLDYSYELYLHRRNAVGVLRDLATDRTAGHDSNGHTVVELPEAQHLVMPFTSGFTSGRIQPLGPELALDLTIRFAEDQHVLDYAKGRSILAEDTDFRWSTDADSRRHYDVGYIYLTVHEASWLRPDYLELCFTAATSSMSCLFRDSVSTRNFFATLTIRNSGLLCVLDVEDDGKIVVSVGNRRLFEPVPGARWASLPDLLCAYNLIP
;
A
#
# COMPACT_ATOMS: atom_id res chain seq x y z
N MET A 1 8.41 -21.41 -5.54
CA MET A 1 7.95 -20.06 -5.88
C MET A 1 7.67 -19.35 -4.56
N GLY A 2 8.05 -18.08 -4.44
CA GLY A 2 7.78 -17.29 -3.23
C GLY A 2 6.37 -16.73 -3.27
N LEU A 3 5.84 -16.34 -2.10
CA LEU A 3 4.60 -15.55 -2.00
C LEU A 3 4.85 -14.14 -2.54
N ASP A 4 3.86 -13.59 -3.25
CA ASP A 4 3.89 -12.24 -3.86
C ASP A 4 2.62 -11.44 -3.55
N TYR A 5 2.23 -11.39 -2.27
CA TYR A 5 1.00 -10.72 -1.86
C TYR A 5 1.07 -9.19 -2.05
N SER A 6 -0.06 -8.58 -2.40
CA SER A 6 -0.16 -7.15 -2.65
C SER A 6 -1.39 -6.52 -1.97
N TYR A 7 -1.25 -5.27 -1.52
CA TYR A 7 -2.42 -4.45 -1.22
C TYR A 7 -2.81 -3.67 -2.47
N GLU A 8 -4.06 -3.78 -2.90
CA GLU A 8 -4.59 -3.11 -4.09
C GLU A 8 -5.60 -2.06 -3.65
N LEU A 9 -5.34 -0.80 -3.99
CA LEU A 9 -6.21 0.33 -3.71
C LEU A 9 -6.91 0.79 -4.98
N TYR A 10 -8.23 0.73 -4.99
CA TYR A 10 -9.05 1.13 -6.13
C TYR A 10 -9.69 2.49 -5.85
N LEU A 11 -9.33 3.49 -6.65
CA LEU A 11 -9.79 4.86 -6.45
C LEU A 11 -9.84 5.65 -7.75
N HIS A 12 -10.70 6.65 -7.78
CA HIS A 12 -10.79 7.58 -8.91
C HIS A 12 -9.44 8.30 -9.10
N ARG A 13 -8.99 8.52 -10.35
CA ARG A 13 -7.69 9.15 -10.68
C ARG A 13 -7.39 10.43 -9.90
N ARG A 14 -8.36 11.35 -9.79
CA ARG A 14 -8.27 12.59 -9.00
C ARG A 14 -7.90 12.38 -7.51
N ASN A 15 -8.26 11.24 -6.94
CA ASN A 15 -8.01 10.90 -5.55
C ASN A 15 -6.65 10.22 -5.34
N ALA A 16 -6.06 9.62 -6.38
CA ALA A 16 -4.75 8.97 -6.32
C ALA A 16 -3.62 9.95 -5.94
N VAL A 17 -3.77 11.23 -6.33
CA VAL A 17 -2.87 12.30 -5.90
C VAL A 17 -2.83 12.44 -4.37
N GLY A 18 -3.96 12.28 -3.69
CA GLY A 18 -4.03 12.34 -2.24
C GLY A 18 -3.25 11.20 -1.57
N VAL A 19 -3.36 9.99 -2.14
CA VAL A 19 -2.58 8.83 -1.67
C VAL A 19 -1.09 9.09 -1.79
N LEU A 20 -0.62 9.57 -2.94
CA LEU A 20 0.80 9.90 -3.13
C LEU A 20 1.29 10.98 -2.15
N ARG A 21 0.47 12.02 -1.89
CA ARG A 21 0.80 13.05 -0.90
C ARG A 21 0.92 12.48 0.52
N ASP A 22 -0.01 11.59 0.90
CA ASP A 22 0.03 10.93 2.22
C ASP A 22 1.27 10.02 2.37
N LEU A 23 1.65 9.31 1.31
CA LEU A 23 2.86 8.50 1.24
C LEU A 23 4.14 9.34 1.33
N ALA A 24 4.14 10.53 0.74
CA ALA A 24 5.29 11.44 0.72
C ALA A 24 5.54 12.13 2.08
N THR A 25 4.68 11.97 3.08
CA THR A 25 4.90 12.58 4.40
C THR A 25 5.97 11.83 5.19
N ASP A 26 6.75 12.56 5.99
CA ASP A 26 7.77 11.98 6.89
C ASP A 26 7.20 10.98 7.90
N ARG A 27 5.88 11.03 8.16
CA ARG A 27 5.18 10.08 9.03
C ARG A 27 5.02 8.71 8.39
N THR A 28 5.01 8.66 7.06
CA THR A 28 4.78 7.44 6.28
C THR A 28 6.08 6.90 5.70
N ALA A 29 6.93 7.78 5.17
CA ALA A 29 8.19 7.42 4.51
C ALA A 29 9.24 6.92 5.52
N GLY A 30 9.88 5.79 5.22
CA GLY A 30 11.04 5.25 5.95
C GLY A 30 12.28 6.14 5.82
N HIS A 31 13.26 5.96 6.72
CA HIS A 31 14.32 6.97 6.95
C HIS A 31 15.38 7.05 5.84
N ASP A 32 15.44 6.09 4.90
CA ASP A 32 16.66 5.86 4.10
C ASP A 32 16.62 6.33 2.64
N SER A 33 15.71 7.23 2.29
CA SER A 33 15.57 7.68 0.91
C SER A 33 16.38 8.95 0.65
N ASN A 34 17.70 8.82 0.48
CA ASN A 34 18.46 9.81 -0.30
C ASN A 34 17.97 9.87 -1.77
N GLY A 35 17.13 8.91 -2.18
CA GLY A 35 16.47 8.86 -3.46
C GLY A 35 15.16 9.65 -3.50
N HIS A 36 14.85 10.24 -4.65
CA HIS A 36 13.56 10.87 -4.92
C HIS A 36 13.07 10.55 -6.33
N THR A 37 11.77 10.69 -6.54
CA THR A 37 11.12 10.60 -7.86
C THR A 37 10.15 11.76 -7.97
N VAL A 38 10.15 12.46 -9.08
CA VAL A 38 9.17 13.52 -9.37
C VAL A 38 8.00 12.89 -10.11
N VAL A 39 6.82 12.95 -9.50
CA VAL A 39 5.59 12.51 -10.14
C VAL A 39 4.92 13.71 -10.80
N GLU A 40 4.70 13.62 -12.11
CA GLU A 40 3.92 14.61 -12.86
C GLU A 40 2.44 14.34 -12.63
N LEU A 41 1.77 15.34 -12.07
CA LEU A 41 0.33 15.33 -11.78
C LEU A 41 -0.42 16.09 -12.89
N PRO A 42 -1.75 15.94 -12.96
CA PRO A 42 -2.58 16.80 -13.80
C PRO A 42 -2.32 18.30 -13.55
N GLU A 43 -2.64 19.13 -14.54
CA GLU A 43 -2.51 20.60 -14.46
C GLU A 43 -1.07 21.10 -14.30
N ALA A 44 -0.09 20.35 -14.82
CA ALA A 44 1.34 20.68 -14.75
C ALA A 44 1.87 20.87 -13.32
N GLN A 45 1.26 20.19 -12.35
CA GLN A 45 1.74 20.14 -10.97
C GLN A 45 2.75 19.00 -10.83
N HIS A 46 3.77 19.17 -9.98
CA HIS A 46 4.73 18.10 -9.66
C HIS A 46 4.66 17.76 -8.17
N LEU A 47 4.84 16.48 -7.86
CA LEU A 47 4.99 15.98 -6.49
C LEU A 47 6.34 15.27 -6.36
N VAL A 48 7.18 15.74 -5.44
CA VAL A 48 8.44 15.07 -5.12
C VAL A 48 8.15 13.96 -4.11
N MET A 49 8.31 12.73 -4.55
CA MET A 49 8.20 11.54 -3.72
C MET A 49 9.57 11.23 -3.10
N PRO A 50 9.67 10.97 -1.79
CA PRO A 50 10.90 10.56 -1.12
C PRO A 50 11.19 9.08 -1.39
N PHE A 51 11.04 8.62 -2.64
CA PHE A 51 11.19 7.22 -3.03
C PHE A 51 11.90 7.15 -4.38
N THR A 52 12.66 6.08 -4.60
CA THR A 52 13.24 5.83 -5.92
C THR A 52 12.22 5.21 -6.86
N SER A 53 12.59 5.11 -8.13
CA SER A 53 11.92 4.27 -9.10
C SER A 53 12.92 3.39 -9.83
N GLY A 54 12.75 2.07 -9.75
CA GLY A 54 13.73 1.11 -10.26
C GLY A 54 15.09 1.34 -9.63
N PHE A 55 15.12 1.60 -8.32
CA PHE A 55 16.30 1.93 -7.51
C PHE A 55 17.12 3.12 -8.03
N THR A 56 16.50 3.97 -8.86
CA THR A 56 17.13 5.16 -9.43
C THR A 56 16.48 6.42 -8.84
N SER A 57 17.32 7.36 -8.40
CA SER A 57 16.89 8.69 -7.92
C SER A 57 16.79 9.70 -9.09
N GLY A 58 15.96 10.72 -8.93
CA GLY A 58 15.80 11.83 -9.88
C GLY A 58 14.97 11.50 -11.12
N ARG A 59 14.26 10.37 -11.15
CA ARG A 59 13.35 10.04 -12.25
C ARG A 59 12.14 10.97 -12.23
N ILE A 60 11.62 11.27 -13.42
CA ILE A 60 10.37 11.99 -13.63
C ILE A 60 9.40 11.01 -14.29
N GLN A 61 8.22 10.81 -13.70
CA GLN A 61 7.22 9.87 -14.22
C GLN A 61 5.81 10.45 -14.10
N PRO A 62 4.93 10.23 -15.09
CA PRO A 62 3.55 10.66 -15.00
C PRO A 62 2.75 9.81 -14.01
N LEU A 63 1.77 10.41 -13.33
CA LEU A 63 0.75 9.66 -12.61
C LEU A 63 -0.12 8.86 -13.60
N GLY A 64 0.15 7.56 -13.68
CA GLY A 64 -0.55 6.62 -14.55
C GLY A 64 0.17 5.28 -14.59
N PRO A 65 -0.18 4.40 -15.55
CA PRO A 65 0.33 3.02 -15.58
C PRO A 65 1.85 2.84 -15.67
N GLU A 66 2.58 3.90 -16.00
CA GLU A 66 4.05 3.91 -16.06
C GLU A 66 4.71 4.20 -14.70
N LEU A 67 3.93 4.67 -13.71
CA LEU A 67 4.44 5.01 -12.40
C LEU A 67 4.80 3.73 -11.62
N ALA A 68 6.09 3.61 -11.29
CA ALA A 68 6.59 2.59 -10.39
C ALA A 68 7.49 3.22 -9.33
N LEU A 69 7.27 2.93 -8.04
CA LEU A 69 8.06 3.46 -6.93
C LEU A 69 8.55 2.35 -6.00
N ASP A 70 9.80 2.46 -5.55
CA ASP A 70 10.37 1.60 -4.51
C ASP A 70 10.17 2.30 -3.16
N LEU A 71 9.06 2.00 -2.50
CA LEU A 71 8.65 2.64 -1.26
C LEU A 71 9.36 2.01 -0.06
N THR A 72 9.62 2.78 0.98
CA THR A 72 9.84 2.24 2.32
C THR A 72 8.76 2.83 3.22
N ILE A 73 7.88 2.00 3.75
CA ILE A 73 6.74 2.44 4.58
C ILE A 73 6.99 2.04 6.04
N ARG A 74 6.59 2.93 6.95
CA ARG A 74 6.52 2.67 8.38
C ARG A 74 5.16 2.12 8.79
N PHE A 75 5.18 1.03 9.55
CA PHE A 75 3.98 0.49 10.18
C PHE A 75 4.05 0.60 11.69
N ALA A 76 2.92 0.93 12.30
CA ALA A 76 2.77 0.93 13.74
C ALA A 76 3.07 -0.47 14.31
N GLU A 77 3.67 -0.53 15.49
CA GLU A 77 3.98 -1.78 16.16
C GLU A 77 2.72 -2.62 16.39
N ASP A 78 2.75 -3.83 15.87
CA ASP A 78 2.02 -4.97 16.39
C ASP A 78 2.98 -6.16 16.49
N GLN A 79 2.49 -7.30 16.97
CA GLN A 79 3.32 -8.49 17.16
C GLN A 79 3.98 -8.95 15.85
N HIS A 80 3.26 -8.90 14.72
CA HIS A 80 3.78 -9.35 13.42
C HIS A 80 4.81 -8.37 12.84
N VAL A 81 4.59 -7.07 12.97
CA VAL A 81 5.56 -6.03 12.59
C VAL A 81 6.84 -6.17 13.42
N LEU A 82 6.71 -6.39 14.72
CA LEU A 82 7.85 -6.56 15.62
C LEU A 82 8.64 -7.83 15.29
N ASP A 83 7.95 -8.95 15.06
CA ASP A 83 8.61 -10.23 14.73
C ASP A 83 9.27 -10.19 13.36
N TYR A 84 8.64 -9.55 12.37
CA TYR A 84 9.24 -9.31 11.06
C TYR A 84 10.49 -8.44 11.17
N ALA A 85 10.40 -7.33 11.91
CA ALA A 85 11.55 -6.46 12.16
C ALA A 85 12.69 -7.27 12.79
N LYS A 86 12.42 -8.03 13.87
CA LYS A 86 13.34 -8.95 14.55
C LYS A 86 14.02 -9.93 13.59
N GLY A 87 13.23 -10.63 12.78
CA GLY A 87 13.74 -11.57 11.79
C GLY A 87 14.69 -10.93 10.79
N ARG A 88 14.45 -9.67 10.40
CA ARG A 88 15.29 -8.95 9.44
C ARG A 88 16.66 -8.55 9.98
N SER A 89 16.78 -8.07 11.22
CA SER A 89 18.11 -7.75 11.81
C SER A 89 18.90 -9.00 12.17
N ILE A 90 18.27 -10.17 12.35
CA ILE A 90 19.05 -11.41 12.48
C ILE A 90 19.77 -11.72 11.15
N LEU A 91 19.19 -11.33 10.01
CA LEU A 91 19.74 -11.56 8.68
C LEU A 91 20.72 -10.46 8.20
N ALA A 92 20.59 -9.24 8.71
CA ALA A 92 21.50 -8.14 8.42
C ALA A 92 22.49 -8.00 9.58
N GLU A 93 23.80 -7.93 9.33
CA GLU A 93 24.79 -7.62 10.37
C GLU A 93 24.57 -6.23 11.02
N ASP A 94 23.61 -5.44 10.51
CA ASP A 94 23.03 -4.27 11.14
C ASP A 94 22.11 -4.66 12.31
N THR A 95 22.61 -4.42 13.52
CA THR A 95 21.89 -4.62 14.79
C THR A 95 20.79 -3.58 15.07
N ASP A 96 20.55 -2.62 14.17
CA ASP A 96 19.63 -1.52 14.40
C ASP A 96 18.32 -1.71 13.63
N PHE A 97 17.30 -2.24 14.31
CA PHE A 97 15.93 -2.20 13.80
C PHE A 97 15.55 -0.73 13.64
N ARG A 98 15.38 -0.25 12.41
CA ARG A 98 14.99 1.14 12.20
C ARG A 98 13.56 1.35 12.69
N TRP A 99 13.42 2.03 13.82
CA TRP A 99 12.14 2.41 14.40
C TRP A 99 12.12 3.90 14.75
N SER A 100 10.92 4.43 14.84
CA SER A 100 10.66 5.79 15.31
C SER A 100 9.40 5.80 16.19
N THR A 101 9.16 6.90 16.88
CA THR A 101 7.91 7.11 17.63
C THR A 101 7.09 8.23 17.00
N ASP A 102 5.78 8.04 16.94
CA ASP A 102 4.86 9.13 16.61
C ASP A 102 4.61 10.06 17.81
N ALA A 103 3.76 11.07 17.62
CA ALA A 103 3.39 12.04 18.64
C ALA A 103 2.69 11.41 19.86
N ASP A 104 2.10 10.23 19.70
CA ASP A 104 1.43 9.47 20.77
C ASP A 104 2.37 8.44 21.42
N SER A 105 3.69 8.56 21.17
CA SER A 105 4.73 7.63 21.66
C SER A 105 4.54 6.19 21.20
N ARG A 106 3.82 5.95 20.10
CA ARG A 106 3.71 4.60 19.51
C ARG A 106 4.91 4.34 18.63
N ARG A 107 5.49 3.15 18.74
CA ARG A 107 6.60 2.72 17.89
C ARG A 107 6.12 2.39 16.50
N HIS A 108 6.91 2.76 15.51
CA HIS A 108 6.75 2.43 14.10
C HIS A 108 8.05 1.82 13.58
N TYR A 109 7.95 0.83 12.70
CA TYR A 109 9.10 0.12 12.14
C TYR A 109 9.13 0.25 10.62
N ASP A 110 10.33 0.47 10.06
CA ASP A 110 10.58 0.38 8.63
C ASP A 110 10.63 -1.10 8.21
N VAL A 111 9.77 -1.52 7.27
CA VAL A 111 9.71 -2.95 6.86
C VAL A 111 10.48 -3.27 5.58
N GLY A 112 11.16 -2.28 5.00
CA GLY A 112 11.93 -2.42 3.76
C GLY A 112 11.14 -2.03 2.53
N TYR A 113 11.62 -2.47 1.36
CA TYR A 113 11.03 -2.06 0.10
C TYR A 113 9.66 -2.69 -0.14
N ILE A 114 8.70 -1.84 -0.51
CA ILE A 114 7.38 -2.19 -1.03
C ILE A 114 7.28 -1.55 -2.41
N TYR A 115 6.94 -2.34 -3.43
CA TYR A 115 6.85 -1.81 -4.78
C TYR A 115 5.45 -1.27 -5.02
N LEU A 116 5.34 0.02 -5.31
CA LEU A 116 4.10 0.60 -5.80
C LEU A 116 4.11 0.61 -7.32
N THR A 117 3.10 0.01 -7.92
CA THR A 117 2.79 0.15 -9.35
C THR A 117 1.37 0.67 -9.51
N VAL A 118 1.10 1.29 -10.66
CA VAL A 118 -0.22 1.82 -10.98
C VAL A 118 -0.77 1.10 -12.21
N HIS A 119 -2.06 0.78 -12.18
CA HIS A 119 -2.77 0.19 -13.31
C HIS A 119 -4.09 0.91 -13.56
N GLU A 120 -4.64 0.79 -14.77
CA GLU A 120 -6.01 1.23 -15.05
C GLU A 120 -7.00 0.20 -14.49
N ALA A 121 -7.84 0.60 -13.54
CA ALA A 121 -8.88 -0.25 -12.98
C ALA A 121 -10.18 -0.18 -13.82
N SER A 122 -10.03 -0.30 -15.14
CA SER A 122 -11.13 -0.14 -16.10
C SER A 122 -12.26 -1.18 -15.91
N TRP A 123 -11.93 -2.34 -15.33
CA TRP A 123 -12.90 -3.37 -14.96
C TRP A 123 -13.91 -2.89 -13.91
N LEU A 124 -13.51 -1.93 -13.06
CA LEU A 124 -14.37 -1.33 -12.06
C LEU A 124 -15.20 -0.21 -12.66
N ARG A 125 -14.54 0.83 -13.19
CA ARG A 125 -15.12 1.95 -13.94
C ARG A 125 -14.04 2.62 -14.81
N PRO A 126 -14.44 3.30 -15.89
CA PRO A 126 -13.57 4.28 -16.55
C PRO A 126 -13.06 5.31 -15.51
N ASP A 127 -11.81 5.76 -15.67
CA ASP A 127 -11.15 6.77 -14.81
C ASP A 127 -10.76 6.34 -13.38
N TYR A 128 -10.86 5.05 -13.07
CA TYR A 128 -10.32 4.49 -11.83
C TYR A 128 -8.91 3.95 -12.03
N LEU A 129 -8.07 4.17 -11.02
CA LEU A 129 -6.74 3.60 -10.92
C LEU A 129 -6.73 2.53 -9.84
N GLU A 130 -5.90 1.53 -10.07
CA GLU A 130 -5.42 0.58 -9.08
C GLU A 130 -4.00 0.99 -8.68
N LEU A 131 -3.80 1.25 -7.39
CA LEU A 131 -2.47 1.40 -6.81
C LEU A 131 -2.13 0.08 -6.12
N CYS A 132 -1.23 -0.68 -6.73
CA CYS A 132 -0.83 -2.01 -6.26
C CYS A 132 0.49 -1.89 -5.48
N PHE A 133 0.45 -2.26 -4.20
CA PHE A 133 1.56 -2.24 -3.26
C PHE A 133 2.02 -3.68 -3.02
N THR A 134 3.09 -4.10 -3.70
CA THR A 134 3.58 -5.47 -3.72
C THR A 134 4.67 -5.70 -2.69
N ALA A 135 4.56 -6.79 -1.94
CA ALA A 135 5.57 -7.22 -0.98
C ALA A 135 6.84 -7.71 -1.69
N ALA A 136 8.02 -7.21 -1.30
CA ALA A 136 9.27 -7.58 -1.98
C ALA A 136 9.78 -9.01 -1.64
N THR A 137 9.24 -9.65 -0.61
CA THR A 137 9.68 -10.97 -0.15
C THR A 137 8.52 -11.77 0.43
N SER A 138 8.63 -13.10 0.45
CA SER A 138 7.59 -13.95 1.03
C SER A 138 7.38 -13.71 2.53
N SER A 139 8.44 -13.35 3.27
CA SER A 139 8.30 -12.94 4.68
C SER A 139 7.48 -11.66 4.83
N MET A 140 7.61 -10.72 3.89
CA MET A 140 6.82 -9.50 3.84
C MET A 140 5.37 -9.79 3.41
N SER A 141 5.16 -10.75 2.50
CA SER A 141 3.81 -11.23 2.16
C SER A 141 3.10 -11.80 3.38
N CYS A 142 3.78 -12.61 4.20
CA CYS A 142 3.22 -13.07 5.49
C CYS A 142 2.91 -11.90 6.42
N LEU A 143 3.80 -10.89 6.52
CA LEU A 143 3.53 -9.67 7.28
C LEU A 143 2.26 -8.96 6.78
N PHE A 144 2.10 -8.81 5.46
CA PHE A 144 0.94 -8.16 4.84
C PHE A 144 -0.37 -8.84 5.20
N ARG A 145 -0.39 -10.18 5.23
CA ARG A 145 -1.55 -10.99 5.60
C ARG A 145 -1.87 -10.90 7.09
N ASP A 146 -0.85 -11.04 7.92
CA ASP A 146 -1.04 -11.34 9.35
C ASP A 146 -1.10 -10.07 10.22
N SER A 147 -0.46 -8.96 9.79
CA SER A 147 -0.42 -7.72 10.58
C SER A 147 -1.71 -6.91 10.53
N VAL A 148 -2.25 -6.63 11.72
CA VAL A 148 -3.38 -5.72 11.92
C VAL A 148 -2.97 -4.29 11.61
N SER A 149 -1.75 -3.90 11.96
CA SER A 149 -1.19 -2.57 11.70
C SER A 149 -1.02 -2.30 10.21
N THR A 150 -0.46 -3.24 9.44
CA THR A 150 -0.35 -3.15 7.98
C THR A 150 -1.73 -3.04 7.33
N ARG A 151 -2.65 -3.92 7.72
CA ARG A 151 -4.04 -3.84 7.23
C ARG A 151 -4.71 -2.51 7.53
N ASN A 152 -4.57 -2.01 8.76
CA ASN A 152 -5.15 -0.74 9.18
C ASN A 152 -4.52 0.45 8.45
N PHE A 153 -3.23 0.40 8.14
CA PHE A 153 -2.56 1.43 7.35
C PHE A 153 -3.22 1.55 5.97
N PHE A 154 -3.30 0.46 5.21
CA PHE A 154 -3.87 0.48 3.86
C PHE A 154 -5.37 0.80 3.87
N ALA A 155 -6.14 0.29 4.84
CA ALA A 155 -7.53 0.67 5.03
C ALA A 155 -7.68 2.19 5.27
N THR A 156 -6.84 2.76 6.13
CA THR A 156 -6.88 4.20 6.45
C THR A 156 -6.48 5.04 5.25
N LEU A 157 -5.40 4.66 4.57
CA LEU A 157 -4.92 5.34 3.36
C LEU A 157 -6.02 5.39 2.29
N THR A 158 -6.73 4.28 2.10
CA THR A 158 -7.86 4.18 1.17
C THR A 158 -9.02 5.07 1.59
N ILE A 159 -9.53 4.90 2.81
CA ILE A 159 -10.71 5.62 3.31
C ILE A 159 -10.47 7.12 3.32
N ARG A 160 -9.30 7.56 3.80
CA ARG A 160 -8.93 8.99 3.90
C ARG A 160 -8.89 9.66 2.53
N ASN A 161 -8.49 8.92 1.51
CA ASN A 161 -8.42 9.40 0.13
C ASN A 161 -9.67 9.05 -0.68
N SER A 162 -10.80 8.75 -0.04
CA SER A 162 -12.06 8.43 -0.72
C SER A 162 -11.90 7.32 -1.78
N GLY A 163 -11.09 6.31 -1.45
CA GLY A 163 -10.97 5.10 -2.25
C GLY A 163 -12.22 4.24 -2.14
N LEU A 164 -12.54 3.54 -3.21
CA LEU A 164 -13.74 2.71 -3.29
C LEU A 164 -13.54 1.37 -2.59
N LEU A 165 -12.36 0.78 -2.77
CA LEU A 165 -12.05 -0.56 -2.33
C LEU A 165 -10.56 -0.66 -2.00
N CYS A 166 -10.26 -1.41 -0.94
CA CYS A 166 -8.92 -1.88 -0.62
C CYS A 166 -9.02 -3.39 -0.41
N VAL A 167 -8.18 -4.15 -1.11
CA VAL A 167 -8.05 -5.59 -0.91
C VAL A 167 -6.60 -5.94 -0.67
N LEU A 168 -6.39 -7.06 0.01
CA LEU A 168 -5.14 -7.78 0.01
C LEU A 168 -5.30 -8.95 -0.97
N ASP A 169 -4.51 -8.97 -2.04
CA ASP A 169 -4.38 -10.11 -2.93
C ASP A 169 -3.44 -11.14 -2.31
N VAL A 170 -3.95 -12.37 -2.13
CA VAL A 170 -3.19 -13.52 -1.62
C VAL A 170 -2.97 -14.56 -2.73
N GLU A 171 -2.88 -14.08 -3.97
CA GLU A 171 -2.62 -14.88 -5.17
C GLU A 171 -3.69 -15.97 -5.36
N ASP A 172 -3.27 -17.24 -5.39
CA ASP A 172 -4.15 -18.38 -5.62
C ASP A 172 -5.16 -18.61 -4.48
N ASP A 173 -4.92 -18.02 -3.29
CA ASP A 173 -5.83 -18.10 -2.14
C ASP A 173 -7.00 -17.09 -2.23
N GLY A 174 -7.02 -16.24 -3.29
CA GLY A 174 -8.06 -15.26 -3.55
C GLY A 174 -7.74 -13.87 -2.99
N LYS A 175 -8.77 -13.11 -2.60
CA LYS A 175 -8.63 -11.74 -2.11
C LYS A 175 -9.27 -11.58 -0.74
N ILE A 176 -8.69 -10.71 0.09
CA ILE A 176 -9.27 -10.33 1.38
C ILE A 176 -9.64 -8.86 1.33
N VAL A 177 -10.91 -8.54 1.52
CA VAL A 177 -11.40 -7.16 1.51
C VAL A 177 -11.00 -6.50 2.82
N VAL A 178 -10.31 -5.38 2.72
CA VAL A 178 -9.73 -4.62 3.84
C VAL A 178 -10.54 -3.35 4.12
N SER A 179 -11.07 -2.72 3.07
CA SER A 179 -12.06 -1.66 3.22
C SER A 179 -12.94 -1.53 1.98
N VAL A 180 -14.18 -1.09 2.18
CA VAL A 180 -15.14 -0.75 1.12
C VAL A 180 -15.79 0.60 1.44
N GLY A 181 -15.68 1.55 0.51
CA GLY A 181 -16.05 2.95 0.74
C GLY A 181 -15.38 3.51 2.00
N ASN A 182 -16.18 3.91 2.99
CA ASN A 182 -15.69 4.44 4.27
C ASN A 182 -15.65 3.39 5.40
N ARG A 183 -15.85 2.11 5.10
CA ARG A 183 -15.93 1.03 6.08
C ARG A 183 -14.71 0.13 6.01
N ARG A 184 -14.16 -0.23 7.16
CA ARG A 184 -13.18 -1.31 7.27
C ARG A 184 -13.90 -2.64 7.27
N LEU A 185 -13.38 -3.59 6.51
CA LEU A 185 -13.83 -4.98 6.47
C LEU A 185 -12.60 -5.89 6.55
N PHE A 186 -12.78 -7.14 6.92
CA PHE A 186 -11.73 -8.15 6.83
C PHE A 186 -12.39 -9.47 6.48
N GLU A 187 -12.77 -9.58 5.22
CA GLU A 187 -13.60 -10.68 4.72
C GLU A 187 -13.00 -11.26 3.43
N PRO A 188 -12.85 -12.59 3.31
CA PRO A 188 -12.35 -13.21 2.09
C PRO A 188 -13.38 -13.13 0.96
N VAL A 189 -12.88 -13.03 -0.27
CA VAL A 189 -13.63 -13.03 -1.52
C VAL A 189 -12.86 -13.87 -2.55
N PRO A 190 -13.44 -14.98 -3.05
CA PRO A 190 -14.75 -15.53 -2.68
C PRO A 190 -14.77 -16.02 -1.22
N GLY A 191 -15.92 -15.88 -0.56
CA GLY A 191 -16.11 -16.30 0.82
C GLY A 191 -17.58 -16.58 1.14
N ALA A 192 -17.88 -16.90 2.40
CA ALA A 192 -19.23 -17.30 2.81
C ALA A 192 -20.31 -16.23 2.54
N ARG A 193 -19.91 -14.94 2.51
CA ARG A 193 -20.82 -13.81 2.34
C ARG A 193 -20.83 -13.24 0.92
N TRP A 194 -19.70 -13.30 0.21
CA TRP A 194 -19.53 -12.67 -1.10
C TRP A 194 -18.92 -13.66 -2.07
N ALA A 195 -19.57 -13.87 -3.21
CA ALA A 195 -19.02 -14.71 -4.27
C ALA A 195 -17.96 -13.98 -5.10
N SER A 196 -18.05 -12.66 -5.21
CA SER A 196 -17.11 -11.83 -5.98
C SER A 196 -17.03 -10.40 -5.46
N LEU A 197 -16.01 -9.65 -5.91
CA LEU A 197 -15.87 -8.22 -5.59
C LEU A 197 -17.03 -7.38 -6.19
N PRO A 198 -17.49 -7.61 -7.43
CA PRO A 198 -18.69 -6.94 -7.95
C PRO A 198 -19.93 -7.14 -7.07
N ASP A 199 -20.18 -8.36 -6.58
CA ASP A 199 -21.34 -8.64 -5.70
C ASP A 199 -21.27 -7.80 -4.42
N LEU A 200 -20.09 -7.72 -3.82
CA LEU A 200 -19.84 -6.88 -2.64
C LEU A 200 -20.07 -5.41 -2.97
N LEU A 201 -19.50 -4.89 -4.06
CA LEU A 201 -19.62 -3.48 -4.41
C LEU A 201 -21.07 -3.09 -4.73
N CYS A 202 -21.83 -3.97 -5.38
CA CYS A 202 -23.26 -3.80 -5.64
C CYS A 202 -24.05 -3.75 -4.32
N ALA A 203 -23.78 -4.67 -3.38
CA ALA A 203 -24.45 -4.69 -2.07
C ALA A 203 -24.21 -3.42 -1.23
N TYR A 204 -23.11 -2.70 -1.47
CA TYR A 204 -22.80 -1.42 -0.84
C TYR A 204 -23.21 -0.19 -1.68
N ASN A 205 -23.92 -0.39 -2.81
CA ASN A 205 -24.34 0.66 -3.75
C ASN A 205 -23.16 1.50 -4.29
N LEU A 206 -22.00 0.87 -4.47
CA LEU A 206 -20.78 1.51 -4.96
C LEU A 206 -20.57 1.35 -6.46
N ILE A 207 -21.21 0.36 -7.06
CA ILE A 207 -21.36 0.18 -8.50
C ILE A 207 -22.84 -0.09 -8.81
N PRO A 208 -23.33 0.28 -10.01
CA PRO A 208 -24.70 -0.03 -10.42
C PRO A 208 -24.99 -1.53 -10.45
#